data_AF-F2NXT9-F1
#
_entry.id   AF-F2NXT9-F1
#
_cell.length_a   1.000
_cell.length_b   1.000
_cell.length_c   1.000
_cell.angle_alpha   90.00
_cell.angle_beta   90.00
_cell.angle_gamma   90.00
#
_symmetry.space_group_name_H-M   'P 1'
#
loop_
_entity.id
_entity.type
_entity.pdbx_description
1 polymer ?
#
loop_
_entity_poly.entity_id
_entity_poly.type
_entity_poly.pdbx_seq_one_letter_code
_entity_poly.pdbx_strand_id
1 'polypeptide(L)' 'MTNVQVIKELTNLKTYCSATSLDVVEYAIKVFQKLESCGISEPLETEFKKEEEK' A
#
# COMPACT_ATOMS: atom_id res chain seq x y z
N MET A 1 9.51 -0.51 6.69
CA MET A 1 8.15 -0.94 7.15
C MET A 1 7.54 -1.74 6.02
N THR A 2 7.08 -2.95 6.29
CA THR A 2 6.64 -3.86 5.22
C THR A 2 5.19 -3.59 4.81
N ASN A 3 4.83 -3.96 3.57
CA ASN A 3 3.43 -3.88 3.11
C ASN A 3 2.47 -4.58 4.07
N VAL A 4 2.85 -5.76 4.57
CA VAL A 4 2.03 -6.57 5.50
C VAL A 4 1.74 -5.79 6.78
N GLN A 5 2.74 -5.09 7.33
CA GLN A 5 2.56 -4.24 8.50
C GLN A 5 1.62 -3.07 8.19
N VAL A 6 1.80 -2.40 7.05
CA VAL A 6 0.95 -1.26 6.67
C VAL A 6 -0.50 -1.69 6.44
N ILE A 7 -0.74 -2.78 5.72
CA ILE A 7 -2.07 -3.32 5.45
C ILE A 7 -2.80 -3.61 6.76
N LYS A 8 -2.11 -4.22 7.74
CA LYS A 8 -2.68 -4.52 9.05
C LYS A 8 -3.13 -3.24 9.76
N GLU A 9 -2.25 -2.24 9.86
CA GLU A 9 -2.58 -1.00 10.55
C GLU A 9 -3.66 -0.19 9.83
N LEU A 10 -3.63 -0.12 8.49
CA LEU A 10 -4.68 0.53 7.71
C LEU A 10 -6.04 -0.17 7.87
N THR A 11 -6.05 -1.50 7.94
CA THR A 11 -7.28 -2.29 8.16
C THR A 11 -7.88 -1.97 9.53
N ASN A 12 -7.05 -1.84 10.56
CA ASN A 12 -7.49 -1.41 11.88
C ASN A 12 -8.03 0.04 11.84
N LEU A 13 -7.40 0.92 11.07
CA LEU A 13 -7.79 2.32 10.94
C LEU A 13 -9.18 2.47 10.32
N LYS A 14 -9.59 1.60 9.38
CA LYS A 14 -10.92 1.65 8.72
C LYS A 14 -12.07 1.78 9.71
N THR A 15 -11.95 1.15 10.88
CA THR A 15 -12.95 1.16 11.96
C THR A 15 -13.20 2.53 12.59
N TYR A 16 -12.24 3.46 12.45
CA TYR A 16 -12.25 4.78 13.10
C TYR A 16 -12.34 5.94 12.10
N CYS A 17 -12.37 5.63 10.80
CA CYS A 17 -12.36 6.62 9.73
C CYS A 17 -13.77 7.13 9.40
N SER A 18 -13.85 8.40 8.99
CA SER A 18 -15.04 8.93 8.31
C SER A 18 -15.27 8.21 6.98
N ALA A 19 -16.51 8.20 6.47
CA ALA A 19 -16.84 7.59 5.17
C ALA A 19 -15.96 8.12 4.02
N THR A 20 -15.65 9.42 4.02
CA THR A 20 -14.77 10.05 3.02
C THR A 20 -13.33 9.57 3.12
N SER A 21 -12.84 9.27 4.33
CA SER A 21 -11.50 8.73 4.54
C SER A 21 -11.43 7.22 4.27
N LEU A 22 -12.57 6.51 4.29
CA LEU A 22 -12.63 5.07 4.07
C LEU A 22 -12.14 4.68 2.68
N ASP A 23 -12.60 5.37 1.63
CA ASP A 23 -12.20 5.10 0.24
C ASP A 23 -10.69 5.29 0.03
N VAL A 24 -10.12 6.32 0.67
CA VAL A 24 -8.67 6.59 0.62
C VAL A 24 -7.89 5.49 1.31
N VAL A 25 -8.34 5.03 2.49
CA VAL A 25 -7.71 3.93 3.22
C VAL A 25 -7.81 2.62 2.44
N GLU A 26 -8.96 2.33 1.83
CA GLU A 26 -9.13 1.15 0.98
C GLU A 26 -8.25 1.17 -0.25
N TYR A 27 -8.12 2.34 -0.89
CA TYR A 27 -7.20 2.51 -2.01
C TYR A 27 -5.76 2.26 -1.58
N ALA A 28 -5.33 2.82 -0.45
CA ALA A 28 -3.98 2.60 0.08
C ALA A 28 -3.71 1.10 0.34
N ILE A 29 -4.66 0.38 0.97
CA ILE A 29 -4.55 -1.08 1.17
C ILE A 29 -4.34 -1.81 -0.16
N LYS A 30 -5.13 -1.48 -1.19
CA LYS A 30 -5.00 -2.10 -2.53
C LYS A 30 -3.63 -1.83 -3.16
N VAL A 31 -3.07 -0.64 -2.98
CA VAL A 31 -1.71 -0.31 -3.45
C VAL A 31 -0.67 -1.20 -2.78
N PHE A 32 -0.69 -1.30 -1.44
CA PHE A 32 0.27 -2.15 -0.70
C PHE A 32 0.11 -3.64 -1.02
N GLN A 33 -1.11 -4.12 -1.26
CA GLN A 33 -1.34 -5.50 -1.74
C GLN A 33 -0.74 -5.74 -3.12
N LYS A 34 -0.90 -4.78 -4.04
CA LYS A 34 -0.32 -4.86 -5.38
C LYS A 34 1.21 -4.89 -5.31
N LEU A 35 1.82 -4.02 -4.50
CA LEU A 35 3.27 -4.00 -4.30
C LEU A 35 3.79 -5.33 -3.76
N GLU A 36 3.11 -5.91 -2.78
CA GLU A 36 3.44 -7.24 -2.26
C GLU A 36 3.36 -8.32 -3.36
N SER A 37 2.31 -8.29 -4.18
CA SER A 37 2.15 -9.23 -5.30
C SER A 37 3.22 -9.08 -6.39
N CYS A 38 3.84 -7.89 -6.49
CA CYS A 38 4.98 -7.62 -7.36
C CYS A 38 6.34 -7.97 -6.72
N GLY A 39 6.35 -8.53 -5.51
CA GLY A 39 7.56 -8.88 -4.76
C GLY A 39 8.27 -7.69 -4.10
N ILE A 40 7.61 -6.54 -4.02
CA ILE A 40 8.16 -5.30 -3.43
C ILE A 40 7.74 -5.24 -1.97
N SER A 41 8.52 -5.79 -1.04
CA SER A 41 8.14 -5.90 0.38
C SER A 41 8.26 -4.60 1.17
N GLU A 42 9.25 -3.76 0.83
CA GLU A 42 9.53 -2.47 1.48
C GLU A 42 9.55 -1.34 0.43
N PRO A 43 8.39 -0.76 0.10
CA PRO A 43 8.26 0.13 -1.06
C PRO A 43 9.15 1.36 -1.03
N LEU A 44 9.36 1.96 0.13
CA LEU A 44 10.18 3.17 0.27
C LEU A 44 11.69 2.89 0.14
N GLU A 45 12.11 1.66 0.41
CA GLU A 45 13.50 1.20 0.29
C GLU A 45 13.77 0.56 -1.08
N THR A 46 12.72 0.36 -1.88
CA THR A 46 12.82 -0.29 -3.19
C THR A 46 13.15 0.73 -4.27
N GLU A 47 14.24 0.49 -5.00
CA GLU A 47 14.51 1.25 -6.22
C GLU A 47 13.59 0.78 -7.35
N PHE A 48 12.60 1.62 -7.67
CA PHE A 48 11.75 1.41 -8.84
C PHE A 48 12.55 1.71 -10.10
N LYS A 49 12.87 0.68 -10.88
CA LYS A 49 13.46 0.87 -12.21
C LYS A 49 12.45 1.64 -13.06
N LYS A 50 12.86 2.80 -13.59
CA LYS A 50 12.14 3.41 -14.71
C LYS A 50 12.25 2.44 -15.89
N GLU A 51 11.12 2.04 -16.46
CA GLU A 51 11.15 1.37 -17.76
C GLU A 51 11.80 2.35 -18.75
N GLU A 52 12.89 1.94 -19.38
CA GLU A 52 13.48 2.67 -20.50
C GLU A 52 12.46 2.59 -21.65
N GLU A 53 11.94 3.74 -22.07
CA GLU A 53 11.12 3.85 -23.28
C GLU A 53 11.93 3.30 -24.47
N LYS A 54 11.47 2.17 -25.04
CA LYS A 54 12.03 1.56 -26.26
C LYS A 54 11.47 2.19 -27.52
#